data_AF-A0A3M1F209-F1
#
_entry.id   AF-A0A3M1F209-F1
#
_cell.length_a   1.000
_cell.length_b   1.000
_cell.length_c   1.000
_cell.angle_alpha   90.00
_cell.angle_beta   90.00
_cell.angle_gamma   90.00
#
_symmetry.space_group_name_H-M   'P 1'
#
loop_
_entity.id
_entity.type
_entity.pdbx_description
1 polymer ?
#
loop_
_entity_poly.entity_id
_entity_poly.type
_entity_poly.pdbx_seq_one_letter_code
_entity_poly.pdbx_strand_id
1 'polypeptide(L)'
;MKRFTLLALLVIVALVAVGCAGGGGGATGPIKVGAIFDLTGPTSDVGTPYANGVKDFVEWKNAHGGINGRKIELISQDYAYKVDQAEQLYSQYVTQDKVVAFMGWGTGDTEALRGKIAADKIPFMSASYSANLIDMEAAPYNFMIGTTYSAQMVAAIKWAEQDWAAAGNSGKPTVVAMHHDSPFG
;
A
#
# COMPACT_ATOMS: atom_id res chain seq x y z
N MET A 1 -16.44 -64.18 8.74
CA MET A 1 -15.11 -63.52 8.70
C MET A 1 -14.94 -62.55 7.52
N LYS A 2 -15.14 -62.95 6.25
CA LYS A 2 -14.95 -62.07 5.08
C LYS A 2 -15.84 -60.81 5.02
N ARG A 3 -17.06 -60.85 5.57
CA ARG A 3 -17.99 -59.68 5.60
C ARG A 3 -17.61 -58.61 6.63
N PHE A 4 -16.95 -59.00 7.72
CA PHE A 4 -16.45 -58.06 8.74
C PHE A 4 -15.20 -57.32 8.25
N THR A 5 -14.37 -57.97 7.45
CA THR A 5 -13.16 -57.38 6.85
C THR A 5 -13.48 -56.31 5.80
N LEU A 6 -14.56 -56.49 5.03
CA LEU A 6 -15.03 -55.50 4.04
C LEU A 6 -15.65 -54.25 4.67
N LEU A 7 -16.39 -54.40 5.77
CA LEU A 7 -16.94 -53.26 6.53
C LEU A 7 -15.84 -52.44 7.22
N ALA A 8 -14.81 -53.09 7.74
CA ALA A 8 -13.67 -52.42 8.36
C ALA A 8 -12.86 -51.59 7.34
N LEU A 9 -12.69 -52.09 6.10
CA LEU A 9 -11.97 -51.35 5.04
C LEU A 9 -12.74 -50.10 4.55
N LEU A 10 -14.07 -50.17 4.46
CA LEU A 10 -14.91 -49.04 4.03
C LEU A 10 -14.92 -47.89 5.05
N VAL A 11 -14.86 -48.20 6.34
CA VAL A 11 -14.79 -47.19 7.41
C VAL A 11 -13.42 -46.48 7.42
N ILE A 12 -12.33 -47.20 7.11
CA ILE A 12 -10.99 -46.61 7.03
C ILE A 12 -10.86 -45.67 5.82
N VAL A 13 -11.43 -46.00 4.66
CA VAL A 13 -11.42 -45.12 3.48
C VAL A 13 -12.27 -43.86 3.71
N ALA A 14 -13.38 -43.96 4.44
CA ALA A 14 -14.19 -42.79 4.81
C ALA A 14 -13.47 -41.87 5.82
N LEU A 15 -12.65 -42.41 6.73
CA LEU A 15 -11.88 -41.61 7.70
C LEU A 15 -10.68 -40.89 7.06
N VAL A 16 -10.08 -41.44 6.00
CA VAL A 16 -8.97 -40.79 5.28
C VAL A 16 -9.46 -39.64 4.39
N ALA A 17 -10.70 -39.68 3.90
CA ALA A 17 -11.28 -38.58 3.10
C ALA A 17 -11.61 -37.32 3.92
N VAL A 18 -11.84 -37.44 5.23
CA VAL A 18 -12.14 -36.30 6.12
C VAL A 18 -10.87 -35.65 6.68
N GLY A 19 -9.72 -36.36 6.63
CA GLY A 19 -8.44 -35.89 7.17
C GLY A 19 -7.65 -34.93 6.27
N CYS A 20 -8.02 -34.78 4.98
CA CYS A 20 -7.34 -33.87 4.06
C CYS A 20 -7.96 -32.46 3.95
N ALA A 21 -8.98 -32.14 4.76
CA ALA A 21 -9.49 -30.77 4.92
C ALA A 21 -8.75 -29.99 6.03
N GLY A 22 -7.55 -30.43 6.42
CA GLY A 22 -6.63 -29.67 7.25
C GLY A 22 -6.01 -28.52 6.44
N GLY A 23 -6.73 -27.40 6.35
CA GLY A 23 -6.32 -26.23 5.57
C GLY A 23 -6.77 -24.91 6.19
N GLY A 24 -6.39 -24.67 7.45
CA GLY A 24 -6.36 -23.34 8.06
C GLY A 24 -7.68 -22.82 8.61
N GLY A 25 -7.75 -22.62 9.93
CA GLY A 25 -8.67 -21.67 10.56
C GLY A 25 -8.31 -20.24 10.16
N GLY A 26 -8.46 -19.92 8.87
CA GLY A 26 -8.27 -18.58 8.32
C GLY A 26 -9.36 -17.66 8.85
N ALA A 27 -8.97 -16.45 9.26
CA ALA A 27 -9.90 -15.42 9.73
C ALA A 27 -11.12 -15.31 8.79
N THR A 28 -12.32 -15.38 9.37
CA THR A 28 -13.57 -15.32 8.63
C THR A 28 -13.83 -13.87 8.16
N GLY A 29 -14.23 -13.70 6.90
CA GLY A 29 -14.57 -12.39 6.33
C GLY A 29 -13.47 -11.74 5.46
N PRO A 30 -13.78 -10.60 4.84
CA PRO A 30 -12.86 -9.91 3.93
C PRO A 30 -11.62 -9.36 4.66
N ILE A 31 -10.58 -9.07 3.88
CA ILE A 31 -9.39 -8.36 4.32
C ILE A 31 -9.64 -6.87 4.08
N LYS A 32 -9.89 -6.11 5.15
CA LYS A 32 -10.16 -4.68 5.05
C LYS A 32 -8.85 -3.91 4.91
N VAL A 33 -8.75 -3.11 3.84
CA VAL A 33 -7.60 -2.25 3.56
C VAL A 33 -8.10 -0.82 3.45
N GLY A 34 -7.54 0.07 4.26
CA GLY A 34 -7.85 1.49 4.20
C GLY A 34 -7.08 2.17 3.08
N ALA A 35 -7.67 3.15 2.42
CA ALA A 35 -6.97 4.03 1.50
C ALA A 35 -7.55 5.44 1.53
N ILE A 36 -6.69 6.44 1.36
CA ILE A 36 -7.11 7.82 1.08
C ILE A 36 -6.48 8.27 -0.22
N PHE A 37 -7.21 9.06 -0.99
CA PHE A 37 -6.76 9.57 -2.29
C PHE A 37 -7.15 11.01 -2.44
N ASP A 38 -6.33 11.80 -3.12
CA ASP A 38 -6.74 13.13 -3.53
C ASP A 38 -7.46 13.05 -4.88
N LEU A 39 -8.79 13.17 -4.89
CA LEU A 39 -9.60 13.09 -6.11
C LEU A 39 -10.12 14.45 -6.55
N THR A 40 -10.25 15.41 -5.63
CA THR A 40 -10.80 16.74 -5.92
C THR A 40 -9.87 17.90 -5.55
N GLY A 41 -8.76 17.62 -4.88
CA GLY A 41 -7.79 18.61 -4.44
C GLY A 41 -6.65 18.85 -5.44
N PRO A 42 -5.56 19.49 -4.98
CA PRO A 42 -4.48 20.03 -5.83
C PRO A 42 -3.65 18.98 -6.57
N THR A 43 -3.66 17.71 -6.12
CA THR A 43 -2.90 16.60 -6.73
C THR A 43 -3.81 15.61 -7.46
N SER A 44 -5.06 16.00 -7.73
CA SER A 44 -6.09 15.13 -8.34
C SER A 44 -5.77 14.64 -9.75
N ASP A 45 -4.94 15.37 -10.50
CA ASP A 45 -4.44 14.99 -11.82
C ASP A 45 -3.59 13.70 -11.76
N VAL A 46 -2.90 13.46 -10.65
CA VAL A 46 -2.14 12.23 -10.38
C VAL A 46 -2.93 11.26 -9.48
N GLY A 47 -3.68 11.78 -8.50
CA GLY A 47 -4.41 11.00 -7.50
C GLY A 47 -5.56 10.18 -8.09
N THR A 48 -6.30 10.75 -9.04
CA THR A 48 -7.41 10.06 -9.71
C THR A 48 -6.94 8.81 -10.47
N PRO A 49 -5.96 8.87 -11.40
CA PRO A 49 -5.50 7.66 -12.09
C PRO A 49 -4.87 6.64 -11.15
N TYR A 50 -4.17 7.09 -10.09
CA TYR A 50 -3.64 6.18 -9.07
C TYR A 50 -4.75 5.43 -8.33
N ALA A 51 -5.78 6.13 -7.85
CA ALA A 51 -6.92 5.53 -7.17
C ALA A 51 -7.65 4.51 -8.04
N ASN A 52 -7.83 4.82 -9.33
CA ASN A 52 -8.40 3.88 -10.30
C ASN A 52 -7.54 2.62 -10.44
N GLY A 53 -6.22 2.76 -10.58
CA GLY A 53 -5.31 1.62 -10.70
C GLY A 53 -5.35 0.70 -9.47
N VAL A 54 -5.46 1.26 -8.27
CA VAL A 54 -5.65 0.48 -7.04
C VAL A 54 -6.97 -0.29 -7.08
N LYS A 55 -8.07 0.41 -7.39
CA LYS A 55 -9.41 -0.18 -7.43
C LYS A 55 -9.47 -1.32 -8.43
N ASP A 56 -8.93 -1.10 -9.64
CA ASP A 56 -8.87 -2.10 -10.70
C ASP A 56 -8.04 -3.32 -10.27
N PHE A 57 -6.91 -3.10 -9.59
CA PHE A 57 -6.12 -4.20 -9.04
C PHE A 57 -6.88 -5.01 -7.98
N VAL A 58 -7.58 -4.34 -7.06
CA VAL A 58 -8.38 -5.00 -6.03
C VAL A 58 -9.52 -5.81 -6.65
N GLU A 59 -10.22 -5.24 -7.63
CA GLU A 59 -11.28 -5.93 -8.37
C GLU A 59 -10.75 -7.15 -9.11
N TRP A 60 -9.66 -6.98 -9.86
CA TRP A 60 -8.97 -8.07 -10.53
C TRP A 60 -8.55 -9.15 -9.53
N LYS A 61 -7.91 -8.79 -8.42
CA LYS A 61 -7.43 -9.76 -7.44
C LYS A 61 -8.58 -10.54 -6.79
N ASN A 62 -9.68 -9.87 -6.49
CA ASN A 62 -10.90 -10.49 -5.95
C ASN A 62 -11.56 -11.43 -6.96
N ALA A 63 -11.57 -11.09 -8.24
CA ALA A 63 -12.05 -11.99 -9.31
C ALA A 63 -11.17 -13.23 -9.46
N HIS A 64 -9.87 -13.15 -9.11
CA HIS A 64 -8.90 -14.23 -9.18
C HIS A 64 -8.68 -14.92 -7.81
N GLY A 65 -9.74 -15.07 -7.03
CA GLY A 65 -9.75 -15.87 -5.79
C GLY A 65 -9.24 -15.14 -4.53
N GLY A 66 -8.93 -13.84 -4.63
CA GLY A 66 -8.49 -13.04 -3.48
C GLY A 66 -7.15 -13.50 -2.90
N ILE A 67 -6.93 -13.23 -1.61
CA ILE A 67 -5.73 -13.64 -0.87
C ILE A 67 -6.13 -14.81 0.03
N ASN A 68 -5.59 -16.00 -0.24
CA ASN A 68 -5.95 -17.23 0.46
C ASN A 68 -7.47 -17.47 0.54
N GLY A 69 -8.19 -17.19 -0.56
CA GLY A 69 -9.65 -17.33 -0.64
C GLY A 69 -10.45 -16.17 -0.03
N ARG A 70 -9.81 -15.19 0.62
CA ARG A 70 -10.46 -14.02 1.20
C ARG A 70 -10.43 -12.84 0.24
N LYS A 71 -11.58 -12.19 0.04
CA LYS A 71 -11.66 -10.95 -0.74
C LYS A 71 -11.04 -9.78 0.02
N ILE A 72 -10.46 -8.85 -0.71
CA ILE A 72 -10.03 -7.54 -0.23
C ILE A 72 -11.26 -6.62 -0.25
N GLU A 73 -11.54 -5.97 0.88
CA GLU A 73 -12.51 -4.88 0.99
C GLU A 73 -11.71 -3.57 1.08
N LEU A 74 -11.66 -2.83 -0.03
CA LEU A 74 -11.00 -1.54 -0.08
C LEU A 74 -11.94 -0.47 0.49
N ILE A 75 -11.56 0.14 1.60
CA ILE A 75 -12.29 1.23 2.25
C ILE A 75 -11.56 2.51 1.89
N SER A 76 -12.14 3.31 1.00
CA SER A 76 -11.48 4.51 0.49
C SER A 76 -12.38 5.71 0.38
N GLN A 77 -11.83 6.89 0.63
CA GLN A 77 -12.49 8.18 0.41
C GLN A 77 -11.53 9.21 -0.17
N ASP A 78 -12.11 10.16 -0.90
CA ASP A 78 -11.44 11.42 -1.25
C ASP A 78 -11.22 12.25 0.02
N TYR A 79 -10.00 12.76 0.18
CA TYR A 79 -9.65 13.66 1.28
C TYR A 79 -9.22 15.06 0.83
N ALA A 80 -9.27 15.34 -0.48
CA ALA A 80 -8.97 16.64 -1.07
C ALA A 80 -7.59 17.22 -0.67
N TYR A 81 -6.63 16.36 -0.35
CA TYR A 81 -5.30 16.71 0.15
C TYR A 81 -5.27 17.45 1.50
N LYS A 82 -6.31 17.30 2.32
CA LYS A 82 -6.43 18.00 3.61
C LYS A 82 -5.96 17.13 4.78
N VAL A 83 -4.95 17.59 5.50
CA VAL A 83 -4.31 16.83 6.59
C VAL A 83 -5.30 16.44 7.70
N ASP A 84 -6.16 17.36 8.11
CA ASP A 84 -7.20 17.10 9.13
C ASP A 84 -8.18 16.00 8.71
N GLN A 85 -8.60 16.02 7.43
CA GLN A 85 -9.46 14.98 6.88
C GLN A 85 -8.73 13.63 6.77
N ALA A 86 -7.45 13.61 6.41
CA ALA A 86 -6.64 12.40 6.42
C ALA A 86 -6.53 11.79 7.82
N GLU A 87 -6.28 12.60 8.84
CA GLU A 87 -6.21 12.15 10.23
C GLU A 87 -7.54 11.58 10.72
N GLN A 88 -8.65 12.23 10.37
CA GLN A 88 -9.98 11.75 10.70
C GLN A 88 -10.28 10.39 10.05
N LEU A 89 -10.07 10.28 8.73
CA LEU A 89 -10.33 9.05 7.97
C LEU A 89 -9.43 7.91 8.45
N TYR A 90 -8.14 8.17 8.66
CA TYR A 90 -7.22 7.19 9.22
C TYR A 90 -7.72 6.68 10.57
N SER A 91 -8.11 7.59 11.48
CA SER A 91 -8.65 7.23 12.79
C SER A 91 -9.89 6.37 12.69
N GLN A 92 -10.84 6.74 11.81
CA GLN A 92 -12.06 5.97 11.58
C GLN A 92 -11.73 4.56 11.08
N TYR A 93 -10.91 4.44 10.03
CA TYR A 93 -10.65 3.16 9.39
C TYR A 93 -9.89 2.20 10.32
N VAL A 94 -8.96 2.70 11.11
CA VAL A 94 -8.20 1.89 12.07
C VAL A 94 -9.08 1.50 13.28
N THR A 95 -9.84 2.45 13.83
CA THR A 95 -10.56 2.20 15.09
C THR A 95 -11.92 1.56 14.92
N GLN A 96 -12.67 1.92 13.88
CA GLN A 96 -14.03 1.45 13.63
C GLN A 96 -14.04 0.33 12.59
N ASP A 97 -13.42 0.57 11.43
CA ASP A 97 -13.46 -0.41 10.34
C ASP A 97 -12.49 -1.58 10.54
N LYS A 98 -11.48 -1.40 11.40
CA LYS A 98 -10.44 -2.39 11.73
C LYS A 98 -9.64 -2.83 10.50
N VAL A 99 -9.21 -1.86 9.68
CA VAL A 99 -8.32 -2.15 8.55
C VAL A 99 -7.00 -2.75 9.02
N VAL A 100 -6.47 -3.70 8.25
CA VAL A 100 -5.22 -4.41 8.59
C VAL A 100 -3.99 -3.81 7.92
N ALA A 101 -4.20 -2.94 6.93
CA ALA A 101 -3.19 -2.23 6.19
C ALA A 101 -3.81 -0.93 5.67
N PHE A 102 -2.97 0.05 5.35
CA PHE A 102 -3.42 1.36 4.91
C PHE A 102 -2.56 1.85 3.74
N MET A 103 -3.21 2.44 2.74
CA MET A 103 -2.52 3.14 1.66
C MET A 103 -2.73 4.65 1.79
N GLY A 104 -1.63 5.36 2.01
CA GLY A 104 -1.63 6.82 2.09
C GLY A 104 -1.27 7.48 0.77
N TRP A 105 -1.56 8.78 0.69
CA TRP A 105 -1.34 9.57 -0.51
C TRP A 105 -0.30 10.67 -0.30
N GLY A 106 -0.68 11.76 0.38
CA GLY A 106 0.10 12.98 0.39
C GLY A 106 1.22 13.02 1.43
N THR A 107 2.18 13.91 1.17
CA THR A 107 3.37 14.04 2.02
C THR A 107 3.06 14.66 3.37
N GLY A 108 2.31 15.76 3.39
CA GLY A 108 1.97 16.44 4.64
C GLY A 108 1.13 15.57 5.58
N ASP A 109 0.13 14.88 5.05
CA ASP A 109 -0.72 13.98 5.84
C ASP A 109 0.02 12.74 6.33
N THR A 110 0.83 12.09 5.48
CA THR A 110 1.60 10.91 5.92
C THR A 110 2.63 11.29 7.00
N GLU A 111 3.29 12.45 6.85
CA GLU A 111 4.24 12.95 7.84
C GLU A 111 3.57 13.30 9.18
N ALA A 112 2.37 13.88 9.16
CA ALA A 112 1.58 14.15 10.36
C ALA A 112 1.12 12.84 11.04
N LEU A 113 0.72 11.84 10.25
CA LEU A 113 0.25 10.55 10.74
C LEU A 113 1.35 9.62 11.27
N ARG A 114 2.64 9.89 11.01
CA ARG A 114 3.74 8.94 11.27
C ARG A 114 3.74 8.35 12.69
N GLY A 115 3.49 9.21 13.69
CA GLY A 115 3.49 8.79 15.09
C GLY A 115 2.30 7.87 15.42
N LYS A 116 1.13 8.18 14.83
CA LYS A 116 -0.07 7.38 14.99
C LYS A 116 0.03 6.04 14.25
N ILE A 117 0.56 6.05 13.03
CA ILE A 117 0.87 4.84 12.25
C ILE A 117 1.80 3.91 13.05
N ALA A 118 2.87 4.47 13.64
CA ALA A 118 3.79 3.71 14.46
C ALA A 118 3.14 3.14 15.74
N ALA A 119 2.31 3.93 16.42
CA ALA A 119 1.62 3.51 17.63
C ALA A 119 0.58 2.40 17.36
N ASP A 120 -0.19 2.54 16.28
CA ASP A 120 -1.23 1.59 15.90
C ASP A 120 -0.66 0.32 15.23
N LYS A 121 0.61 0.35 14.83
CA LYS A 121 1.31 -0.75 14.15
C LYS A 121 0.62 -1.20 12.87
N ILE A 122 0.06 -0.24 12.13
CA ILE A 122 -0.58 -0.48 10.85
C ILE A 122 0.48 -0.42 9.76
N PRO A 123 0.69 -1.48 8.96
CA PRO A 123 1.50 -1.38 7.76
C PRO A 123 0.90 -0.31 6.85
N PHE A 124 1.66 0.75 6.61
CA PHE A 124 1.21 1.91 5.85
C PHE A 124 2.06 2.07 4.58
N MET A 125 1.43 1.91 3.42
CA MET A 125 2.09 2.09 2.12
C MET A 125 1.81 3.50 1.65
N SER A 126 2.81 4.38 1.71
CA SER A 126 2.64 5.77 1.29
C SER A 126 3.01 5.98 -0.18
N ALA A 127 2.16 6.75 -0.88
CA ALA A 127 2.51 7.36 -2.17
C ALA A 127 3.27 8.69 -2.00
N SER A 128 3.65 9.04 -0.77
CA SER A 128 4.61 10.09 -0.47
C SER A 128 6.02 9.53 -0.53
N TYR A 129 6.88 10.13 -1.37
CA TYR A 129 8.29 9.74 -1.48
C TYR A 129 9.23 10.64 -0.67
N SER A 130 8.73 11.27 0.41
CA SER A 130 9.56 12.07 1.32
C SER A 130 10.66 11.22 1.96
N ALA A 131 11.91 11.71 1.93
CA ALA A 131 13.03 11.03 2.59
C ALA A 131 12.86 10.97 4.12
N ASN A 132 11.98 11.79 4.71
CA ASN A 132 11.69 11.74 6.15
C ASN A 132 10.84 10.52 6.56
N LEU A 133 10.28 9.80 5.59
CA LEU A 133 9.38 8.67 5.80
C LEU A 133 10.04 7.30 5.59
N ILE A 134 11.35 7.27 5.29
CA ILE A 134 12.12 6.03 5.16
C ILE A 134 13.01 5.74 6.38
N ASP A 135 13.09 6.67 7.33
CA ASP A 135 13.78 6.45 8.59
C ASP A 135 12.94 5.51 9.46
N MET A 136 13.46 4.30 9.72
CA MET A 136 12.76 3.29 10.50
C MET A 136 12.65 3.63 12.00
N GLU A 137 13.48 4.54 12.51
CA GLU A 137 13.34 5.02 13.89
C GLU A 137 12.23 6.06 13.99
N ALA A 138 12.14 6.96 13.00
CA ALA A 138 11.13 8.01 12.98
C ALA A 138 9.77 7.56 12.41
N ALA A 139 9.74 6.55 11.53
CA ALA A 139 8.56 6.07 10.82
C ALA A 139 8.54 4.52 10.62
N PRO A 140 8.63 3.70 11.68
CA PRO A 140 8.84 2.24 11.64
C PRO A 140 7.77 1.39 10.91
N TYR A 141 6.62 1.98 10.57
CA TYR A 141 5.49 1.30 9.91
C TYR A 141 5.10 1.93 8.57
N ASN A 142 5.89 2.90 8.10
CA ASN A 142 5.73 3.44 6.76
C ASN A 142 6.63 2.68 5.78
N PHE A 143 6.00 2.07 4.78
CA PHE A 143 6.66 1.30 3.73
C PHE A 143 6.57 2.06 2.42
N MET A 144 7.72 2.42 1.87
CA MET A 144 7.79 3.14 0.61
C MET A 144 7.75 2.18 -0.57
N ILE A 145 6.92 2.49 -1.57
CA ILE A 145 6.74 1.67 -2.78
C ILE A 145 7.68 2.08 -3.93
N GLY A 146 8.56 3.05 -3.70
CA GLY A 146 9.45 3.63 -4.71
C GLY A 146 10.70 4.28 -4.11
N THR A 147 11.44 5.01 -4.93
CA THR A 147 12.61 5.81 -4.49
C THR A 147 12.17 7.17 -3.97
N THR A 148 12.90 7.75 -3.01
CA THR A 148 12.56 9.07 -2.45
C THR A 148 12.67 10.18 -3.50
N TYR A 149 11.92 11.28 -3.33
CA TYR A 149 12.01 12.48 -4.19
C TYR A 149 13.46 12.97 -4.28
N SER A 150 14.19 12.98 -3.16
CA SER A 150 15.60 13.36 -3.12
C SER A 150 16.49 12.43 -3.93
N ALA A 151 16.27 11.11 -3.86
CA ALA A 151 17.02 10.14 -4.66
C ALA A 151 16.72 10.27 -6.16
N GLN A 152 15.45 10.54 -6.52
CA GLN A 152 15.05 10.79 -7.90
C GLN A 152 15.73 12.05 -8.46
N MET A 153 15.79 13.13 -7.69
CA MET A 153 16.50 14.36 -8.09
C MET A 153 18.01 14.12 -8.26
N VAL A 154 18.64 13.40 -7.33
CA VAL A 154 20.06 13.03 -7.46
C VAL A 154 20.31 12.20 -8.71
N ALA A 155 19.42 11.26 -9.05
CA ALA A 155 19.52 10.47 -10.26
C ALA A 155 19.38 11.35 -11.52
N ALA A 156 18.42 12.29 -11.54
CA ALA A 156 18.22 13.22 -12.65
C ALA A 156 19.44 14.13 -12.88
N ILE A 157 20.04 14.67 -11.81
CA ILE A 157 21.25 15.50 -11.89
C ILE A 157 22.43 14.68 -12.42
N LYS A 158 22.62 13.45 -11.94
CA LYS A 158 23.68 12.56 -12.45
C LYS A 158 23.51 12.26 -13.93
N TRP A 159 22.28 11.99 -14.36
CA TRP A 159 21.98 11.80 -15.78
C TRP A 159 22.31 13.06 -16.59
N ALA A 160 21.90 14.24 -16.12
CA ALA A 160 22.18 15.51 -16.80
C ALA A 160 23.68 15.82 -16.92
N GLU A 161 24.48 15.51 -15.90
CA GLU A 161 25.94 15.63 -15.97
C GLU A 161 26.55 14.70 -17.03
N GLN A 162 26.06 13.46 -17.12
CA GLN A 162 26.51 12.48 -18.11
C GLN A 162 26.12 12.90 -19.53
N ASP A 163 24.89 13.34 -19.72
CA ASP A 163 24.37 13.82 -21.01
C ASP A 163 25.12 15.07 -21.49
N TRP A 164 25.36 16.03 -20.59
CA TRP A 164 26.14 17.23 -20.87
C TRP A 164 27.55 16.91 -21.39
N ALA A 165 28.23 15.97 -20.73
CA ALA A 165 29.56 15.52 -21.15
C ALA A 165 29.52 14.71 -22.46
N ALA A 166 28.52 13.85 -22.64
CA ALA A 166 28.34 13.06 -23.87
C ALA A 166 28.09 13.94 -25.10
N ALA A 167 27.44 15.09 -24.92
CA ALA A 167 27.28 16.12 -25.96
C ALA A 167 28.57 16.92 -26.26
N GLY A 168 29.70 16.62 -25.60
CA GLY A 168 30.99 17.26 -25.82
C GLY A 168 31.15 18.62 -25.13
N ASN A 169 30.23 19.00 -24.24
CA ASN A 169 30.34 20.24 -23.49
C ASN A 169 31.41 20.14 -22.39
N SER A 170 32.12 21.23 -22.15
CA SER A 170 33.06 21.36 -21.04
C SER A 170 32.37 21.89 -19.78
N GLY A 171 32.90 21.56 -18.60
CA GLY A 171 32.38 22.06 -17.31
C GLY A 171 31.12 21.32 -16.85
N LYS A 172 30.37 21.93 -15.92
CA LYS A 172 29.14 21.36 -15.35
C LYS A 172 27.90 22.03 -15.95
N PRO A 173 26.80 21.29 -16.16
CA PRO A 173 25.52 21.89 -16.54
C PRO A 173 24.99 22.80 -15.41
N THR A 174 24.29 23.87 -15.79
CA THR A 174 23.52 24.69 -14.84
C THR A 174 22.16 24.05 -14.63
N VAL A 175 21.73 23.93 -13.37
CA VAL A 175 20.44 23.35 -12.99
C VAL A 175 19.55 24.43 -12.39
N VAL A 176 18.30 24.50 -12.86
CA VAL A 176 17.24 25.32 -12.25
C VAL A 176 16.19 24.36 -11.69
N ALA A 177 15.90 24.48 -10.40
CA ALA A 177 14.83 23.73 -9.75
C ALA A 177 13.59 24.64 -9.59
N MET A 178 12.44 24.14 -10.03
CA MET A 178 11.14 24.77 -9.82
C MET A 178 10.25 23.76 -9.10
N HIS A 179 9.46 24.23 -8.14
CA HIS A 179 8.61 23.37 -7.32
C HIS A 179 7.32 24.12 -7.00
N HIS A 180 6.23 23.39 -6.79
CA HIS A 180 5.00 23.92 -6.21
C HIS A 180 5.23 24.25 -4.73
N ASP A 181 4.55 25.26 -4.21
CA ASP A 181 4.60 25.61 -2.78
C ASP A 181 3.64 24.73 -1.97
N SER A 182 3.87 23.42 -2.01
CA SER A 182 3.18 22.45 -1.17
C SER A 182 4.18 21.44 -0.61
N PRO A 183 3.82 20.65 0.41
CA PRO A 183 4.69 19.57 0.90
C PRO A 183 5.04 18.50 -0.15
N PHE A 184 4.31 18.40 -1.25
CA PHE A 184 4.64 17.54 -2.39
C PHE A 184 5.84 18.08 -3.19
N GLY A 185 6.07 19.39 -3.18
CA GLY A 185 6.99 20.08 -4.07
C GLY A 185 6.42 20.28 -5.46
#